data_AF-A0A1E7EIW3-F1
#
_entry.id   AF-A0A1E7EIW3-F1
#
_cell.length_a   1.000
_cell.length_b   1.000
_cell.length_c   1.000
_cell.angle_alpha   90.00
_cell.angle_beta   90.00
_cell.angle_gamma   90.00
#
_symmetry.space_group_name_H-M   'P 1'
#
loop_
_entity.id
_entity.type
_entity.pdbx_description
1 polymer ?
#
loop_
_entity_poly.entity_id
_entity_poly.type
_entity_poly.pdbx_seq_one_letter_code
_entity_poly.pdbx_strand_id
1 'polypeptide(L)'
;MWVTSTIGEPYRLFLEKADREGFEVMEGSTKLRAELEHSFADINDPNRRTKKLGWFDWMDMDIEELAAEKKKDKEKSVLDSLPKNMRVPSKYAANFTPSLILGILVLMHALVLLMQYWSVAFLVWINYREMDAEATELPDTLVELDLEEDEMRIAAWKKNPKNNNKGEMMDRAISNPPSNLPTHARIVPAKGRHVLVTIEYYPTLGMTFEYHRRRYVYDADNSTWTKIRCRTAFSCDFLETWAGFDSDMHLVSGQIRYGPNAFSVKQPTFTELYKAQLLSPFTVFQ
;
A
#
# COMPACT_ATOMS: atom_id res chain seq x y z
N MET A 1 -17.84 -8.81 -10.16
CA MET A 1 -19.17 -9.20 -9.62
C MET A 1 -19.95 -10.14 -10.57
N TRP A 2 -19.69 -10.14 -11.88
CA TRP A 2 -20.35 -11.03 -12.86
C TRP A 2 -19.90 -12.51 -12.82
N VAL A 3 -18.66 -12.75 -12.38
CA VAL A 3 -18.09 -14.10 -12.28
C VAL A 3 -18.70 -14.89 -11.11
N THR A 4 -19.06 -14.22 -10.01
CA THR A 4 -19.66 -14.86 -8.84
C THR A 4 -21.14 -15.23 -9.05
N SER A 5 -21.87 -14.51 -9.91
CA SER A 5 -23.29 -14.81 -10.19
C SER A 5 -23.47 -15.98 -11.14
N THR A 6 -22.56 -16.18 -12.09
CA THR A 6 -22.64 -17.25 -13.10
C THR A 6 -22.16 -18.60 -12.58
N ILE A 7 -21.25 -18.62 -11.59
CA ILE A 7 -20.76 -19.85 -10.97
C ILE A 7 -21.83 -20.53 -10.07
N GLY A 8 -22.77 -19.76 -9.52
CA GLY A 8 -23.78 -20.26 -8.58
C GLY A 8 -25.09 -20.73 -9.21
N GLU A 9 -25.42 -20.31 -10.44
CA GLU A 9 -26.71 -20.61 -11.08
C GLU A 9 -26.95 -22.13 -11.29
N PRO A 10 -25.98 -22.93 -11.77
CA PRO A 10 -26.17 -24.37 -11.92
C PRO A 10 -26.35 -25.08 -10.57
N TYR A 11 -25.65 -24.61 -9.53
CA TYR A 11 -25.77 -25.13 -8.17
C TYR A 11 -27.14 -24.77 -7.56
N ARG A 12 -27.63 -23.55 -7.79
CA ARG A 12 -28.96 -23.11 -7.34
C ARG A 12 -30.08 -23.91 -8.01
N LEU A 13 -29.99 -24.12 -9.33
CA LEU A 13 -30.95 -24.94 -10.08
C LEU A 13 -30.92 -26.41 -9.63
N PHE A 14 -29.76 -26.91 -9.19
CA PHE A 14 -29.65 -28.24 -8.59
C PHE A 14 -30.34 -28.32 -7.23
N LEU A 15 -30.14 -27.34 -6.35
CA LEU A 15 -30.82 -27.28 -5.05
C LEU A 15 -32.34 -27.18 -5.21
N GLU A 16 -32.83 -26.32 -6.10
CA GLU A 16 -34.27 -26.21 -6.40
C GLU A 16 -34.86 -27.51 -6.97
N LYS A 17 -34.05 -28.29 -7.70
CA LYS A 17 -34.44 -29.61 -8.20
C LYS A 17 -34.47 -30.65 -7.07
N ALA A 18 -33.47 -30.62 -6.19
CA ALA A 18 -33.40 -31.51 -5.02
C ALA A 18 -34.59 -31.30 -4.08
N ASP A 19 -34.94 -30.04 -3.79
CA ASP A 19 -36.12 -29.68 -2.99
C ASP A 19 -37.42 -30.20 -3.62
N ARG A 20 -37.55 -30.07 -4.94
CA ARG A 20 -38.73 -30.54 -5.69
C ARG A 20 -38.87 -32.06 -5.70
N GLU A 21 -37.75 -32.77 -5.70
CA GLU A 21 -37.68 -34.24 -5.72
C GLU A 21 -37.62 -34.83 -4.29
N GLY A 22 -37.60 -33.99 -3.25
CA GLY A 22 -37.58 -34.42 -1.84
C GLY A 22 -36.23 -34.96 -1.36
N PHE A 23 -35.13 -34.57 -2.01
CA PHE A 23 -33.78 -34.96 -1.63
C PHE A 23 -33.17 -33.96 -0.64
N GLU A 24 -32.78 -34.44 0.54
CA GLU A 24 -32.04 -33.63 1.52
C GLU A 24 -30.55 -33.59 1.14
N VAL A 25 -30.08 -32.48 0.59
CA VAL A 25 -28.68 -32.28 0.19
C VAL A 25 -27.92 -31.63 1.34
N MET A 26 -26.78 -32.19 1.73
CA MET A 26 -25.96 -31.57 2.78
C MET A 26 -25.26 -30.31 2.23
N GLU A 27 -25.67 -29.14 2.70
CA GLU A 27 -25.21 -27.83 2.19
C GLU A 27 -23.83 -27.39 2.72
N GLY A 28 -23.23 -26.39 2.06
CA GLY A 28 -21.85 -25.92 2.29
C GLY A 28 -21.38 -25.87 3.75
N SER A 29 -22.05 -25.12 4.64
CA SER A 29 -21.59 -24.98 6.04
C SER A 29 -21.84 -26.23 6.89
N THR A 30 -22.89 -27.00 6.65
CA THR A 30 -23.18 -28.26 7.37
C THR A 30 -22.26 -29.38 6.90
N LYS A 31 -21.94 -29.42 5.60
CA LYS A 31 -20.88 -30.25 5.03
C LYS A 31 -19.52 -29.91 5.61
N LEU A 32 -19.13 -28.63 5.65
CA LEU A 32 -17.88 -28.20 6.28
C LEU A 32 -17.85 -28.54 7.77
N ARG A 33 -18.98 -28.38 8.48
CA ARG A 33 -19.08 -28.77 9.90
C ARG A 33 -18.95 -30.26 10.09
N ALA A 34 -19.58 -31.08 9.24
CA ALA A 34 -19.49 -32.54 9.28
C ALA A 34 -18.09 -33.04 8.91
N GLU A 35 -17.44 -32.44 7.91
CA GLU A 35 -16.04 -32.72 7.55
C GLU A 35 -15.10 -32.32 8.69
N LEU A 36 -15.36 -31.20 9.36
CA LEU A 36 -14.60 -30.73 10.50
C LEU A 36 -14.84 -31.66 11.70
N GLU A 37 -16.07 -31.85 12.16
CA GLU A 37 -16.41 -32.78 13.25
C GLU A 37 -15.85 -34.18 13.03
N HIS A 38 -15.89 -34.71 11.80
CA HIS A 38 -15.27 -35.99 11.48
C HIS A 38 -13.72 -35.95 11.53
N SER A 39 -13.09 -34.88 11.03
CA SER A 39 -11.63 -34.69 11.12
C SER A 39 -11.16 -34.56 12.59
N PHE A 40 -12.02 -34.01 13.45
CA PHE A 40 -11.77 -33.85 14.88
C PHE A 40 -12.29 -35.04 15.72
N ALA A 41 -13.13 -35.93 15.18
CA ALA A 41 -13.66 -37.11 15.90
C ALA A 41 -12.56 -38.12 16.26
N ASP A 42 -11.53 -38.23 15.42
CA ASP A 42 -10.38 -39.13 15.62
C ASP A 42 -9.38 -38.57 16.66
N ILE A 43 -9.57 -37.36 17.20
CA ILE A 43 -8.65 -36.76 18.18
C ILE A 43 -8.68 -37.48 19.52
N ASN A 44 -9.84 -38.02 19.91
CA ASN A 44 -10.03 -38.74 21.16
C ASN A 44 -10.00 -40.27 21.00
N ASP A 45 -9.68 -40.80 19.82
CA ASP A 45 -9.55 -42.26 19.64
C ASP A 45 -8.31 -42.75 20.40
N PRO A 46 -8.44 -43.63 21.41
CA PRO A 46 -7.29 -44.20 22.13
C PRO A 46 -6.38 -45.04 21.23
N ASN A 47 -6.85 -45.44 20.05
CA ASN A 47 -6.08 -46.16 19.02
C ASN A 47 -5.54 -45.22 17.93
N ARG A 48 -5.65 -43.90 18.09
CA ARG A 48 -5.12 -42.93 17.12
C ARG A 48 -3.61 -43.09 17.03
N ARG A 49 -3.11 -43.49 15.86
CA ARG A 49 -1.66 -43.60 15.61
C ARG A 49 -1.01 -42.22 15.77
N THR A 50 -0.15 -42.09 16.77
CA THR A 50 0.61 -40.87 17.07
C THR A 50 1.88 -40.74 16.24
N LYS A 51 2.34 -41.84 15.62
CA LYS A 51 3.49 -41.88 14.73
C LYS A 51 3.05 -41.97 13.28
N LYS A 52 3.59 -41.08 12.46
CA LYS A 52 3.44 -41.09 10.99
C LYS A 52 4.18 -42.33 10.48
N LEU A 53 3.49 -43.24 9.77
CA LEU A 53 4.14 -44.40 9.17
C LEU A 53 5.21 -43.93 8.20
N GLY A 54 6.42 -44.44 8.38
CA GLY A 54 7.46 -44.29 7.40
C GLY A 54 7.14 -45.11 6.16
N TRP A 55 7.78 -44.77 5.03
CA TRP A 55 7.72 -45.58 3.82
C TRP A 55 8.05 -47.06 4.11
N PHE A 56 9.05 -47.32 4.97
CA PHE A 56 9.47 -48.67 5.33
C PHE A 56 8.42 -49.45 6.13
N ASP A 57 7.70 -48.80 7.05
CA ASP A 57 6.60 -49.44 7.77
C ASP A 57 5.44 -49.83 6.82
N TRP A 58 5.27 -49.09 5.72
CA TRP A 58 4.28 -49.39 4.69
C TRP A 58 4.66 -50.59 3.82
N MET A 59 5.95 -50.85 3.65
CA MET A 59 6.47 -52.01 2.93
C MET A 59 6.43 -53.29 3.78
N ASP A 60 6.58 -53.14 5.10
CA ASP A 60 6.57 -54.25 6.06
C ASP A 60 5.16 -54.63 6.53
N MET A 61 4.13 -53.85 6.16
CA MET A 61 2.74 -54.19 6.40
C MET A 61 2.28 -55.34 5.49
N ASP A 62 1.66 -56.35 6.09
CA ASP A 62 1.07 -57.45 5.35
C ASP A 62 -0.03 -56.96 4.40
N ILE A 63 -0.17 -57.64 3.25
CA ILE A 63 -1.12 -57.29 2.18
C ILE A 63 -2.57 -57.21 2.70
N GLU A 64 -2.91 -58.02 3.69
CA GLU A 64 -4.22 -58.05 4.33
C GLU A 64 -4.45 -56.83 5.25
N GLU A 65 -3.42 -56.39 5.96
CA GLU A 65 -3.44 -55.17 6.78
C GLU A 65 -3.52 -53.92 5.91
N LEU A 66 -2.79 -53.89 4.78
CA LEU A 66 -2.87 -52.84 3.77
C LEU A 66 -4.25 -52.73 3.12
N ALA A 67 -4.90 -53.86 2.84
CA ALA A 67 -6.24 -53.89 2.28
C ALA A 67 -7.28 -53.39 3.30
N ALA A 68 -7.14 -53.79 4.56
CA ALA A 68 -7.99 -53.32 5.65
C ALA A 68 -7.82 -51.80 5.91
N GLU A 69 -6.59 -51.29 5.89
CA GLU A 69 -6.32 -49.86 6.05
C GLU A 69 -6.83 -49.04 4.86
N LYS A 70 -6.60 -49.48 3.62
CA LYS A 70 -7.17 -48.81 2.44
C LYS A 70 -8.70 -48.82 2.45
N LYS A 71 -9.33 -49.85 3.01
CA LYS A 71 -10.78 -49.91 3.19
C LYS A 71 -11.23 -48.93 4.28
N LYS A 72 -10.52 -48.87 5.40
CA LYS A 72 -10.78 -47.91 6.49
C LYS A 72 -10.58 -46.46 6.03
N ASP A 73 -9.57 -46.19 5.22
CA ASP A 73 -9.31 -44.85 4.65
C ASP A 73 -10.36 -44.44 3.61
N LYS A 74 -10.87 -45.39 2.82
CA LYS A 74 -12.03 -45.17 1.94
C LYS A 74 -13.31 -44.88 2.73
N GLU A 75 -13.48 -45.52 3.89
CA GLU A 75 -14.60 -45.28 4.80
C GLU A 75 -14.44 -43.99 5.62
N LYS A 76 -13.21 -43.47 5.77
CA LYS A 76 -12.88 -42.20 6.46
C LYS A 76 -13.15 -40.93 5.63
N SER A 77 -13.49 -41.04 4.35
CA SER A 77 -13.94 -39.88 3.57
C SER A 77 -15.42 -39.64 3.84
N VAL A 78 -15.75 -38.58 4.59
CA VAL A 78 -17.15 -38.15 4.90
C VAL A 78 -18.01 -38.06 3.64
N LEU A 79 -17.39 -37.66 2.53
CA LEU A 79 -18.05 -37.58 1.23
C LEU A 79 -18.41 -38.94 0.63
N ASP A 80 -17.68 -40.00 1.00
CA ASP A 80 -17.91 -41.37 0.56
C ASP A 80 -18.74 -42.21 1.53
N SER A 81 -18.93 -41.78 2.78
CA SER A 81 -19.87 -42.40 3.72
C SER A 81 -21.30 -41.89 3.55
N LEU A 82 -21.51 -40.76 2.88
CA LEU A 82 -22.85 -40.25 2.59
C LEU A 82 -23.59 -41.10 1.54
N PRO A 83 -24.88 -41.38 1.75
CA PRO A 83 -25.67 -42.12 0.78
C PRO A 83 -25.76 -41.31 -0.53
N LYS A 84 -25.82 -42.02 -1.67
CA LYS A 84 -25.66 -41.42 -3.02
C LYS A 84 -26.66 -40.29 -3.32
N ASN A 85 -27.81 -40.29 -2.65
CA ASN A 85 -28.86 -39.28 -2.75
C ASN A 85 -28.55 -37.96 -2.01
N MET A 86 -27.60 -37.95 -1.08
CA MET A 86 -27.19 -36.74 -0.32
C MET A 86 -25.92 -36.09 -0.87
N ARG A 87 -25.26 -36.71 -1.86
CA ARG A 87 -24.04 -36.17 -2.48
C ARG A 87 -24.39 -35.17 -3.55
N VAL A 88 -23.76 -34.00 -3.50
CA VAL A 88 -23.75 -33.06 -4.62
C VAL A 88 -23.05 -33.74 -5.80
N PRO A 89 -23.73 -33.96 -6.95
CA PRO A 89 -23.10 -34.50 -8.14
C PRO A 89 -21.88 -33.67 -8.53
N SER A 90 -20.78 -34.31 -8.94
CA SER A 90 -19.52 -33.63 -9.26
C SER A 90 -19.67 -32.45 -10.23
N LYS A 91 -20.67 -32.51 -11.13
CA LYS A 91 -21.02 -31.42 -12.05
C LYS A 91 -21.45 -30.10 -11.38
N TYR A 92 -21.85 -30.13 -10.10
CA TYR A 92 -22.26 -28.97 -9.31
C TYR A 92 -21.34 -28.69 -8.12
N ALA A 93 -20.32 -29.52 -7.88
CA ALA A 93 -19.28 -29.18 -6.92
C ALA A 93 -18.50 -27.96 -7.42
N ALA A 94 -17.96 -27.14 -6.51
CA ALA A 94 -17.02 -26.10 -6.88
C ALA A 94 -15.83 -26.76 -7.59
N ASN A 95 -15.86 -26.72 -8.93
CA ASN A 95 -14.87 -27.39 -9.73
C ASN A 95 -13.50 -26.75 -9.45
N PHE A 96 -12.45 -27.58 -9.48
CA PHE A 96 -11.08 -27.10 -9.30
C PHE A 96 -10.76 -25.90 -10.21
N THR A 97 -11.27 -25.90 -11.45
CA THR A 97 -11.02 -24.86 -12.45
C THR A 97 -11.52 -23.46 -12.07
N PRO A 98 -12.81 -23.21 -11.71
CA PRO A 98 -13.26 -21.89 -11.27
C PRO A 98 -12.56 -21.41 -9.99
N SER A 99 -12.29 -22.31 -9.03
CA SER A 99 -11.52 -21.95 -7.82
C SER A 99 -10.08 -21.57 -8.14
N LEU A 100 -9.43 -22.29 -9.07
CA LEU A 100 -8.09 -21.97 -9.56
C LEU A 100 -8.06 -20.61 -10.27
N ILE A 101 -9.04 -20.34 -11.15
CA ILE A 101 -9.15 -19.05 -11.85
C ILE A 101 -9.33 -17.91 -10.86
N LEU A 102 -10.20 -18.07 -9.86
CA LEU A 102 -10.37 -17.06 -8.81
C LEU A 102 -9.06 -16.84 -8.05
N GLY A 103 -8.35 -17.91 -7.69
CA GLY A 103 -7.03 -17.82 -7.05
C GLY A 103 -6.02 -17.06 -7.89
N ILE A 104 -5.95 -17.33 -9.20
CA ILE A 104 -5.09 -16.60 -10.14
C ILE A 104 -5.48 -15.12 -10.21
N LEU A 105 -6.77 -14.79 -10.27
CA LEU A 105 -7.23 -13.40 -10.31
C LEU A 105 -6.86 -12.62 -9.03
N VAL A 106 -7.02 -13.24 -7.86
CA VAL A 106 -6.61 -12.65 -6.58
C VAL A 106 -5.10 -12.43 -6.54
N LEU A 107 -4.32 -13.40 -7.00
CA LEU A 107 -2.86 -13.31 -7.05
C LEU A 107 -2.41 -12.21 -8.02
N MET A 108 -3.01 -12.15 -9.21
CA MET A 108 -2.75 -11.09 -10.20
C MET A 108 -3.08 -9.71 -9.64
N HIS A 109 -4.22 -9.56 -8.95
CA HIS A 109 -4.59 -8.31 -8.31
C HIS A 109 -3.57 -7.89 -7.24
N ALA A 110 -3.17 -8.82 -6.37
CA ALA A 110 -2.13 -8.57 -5.37
C ALA A 110 -0.79 -8.19 -6.02
N LEU A 111 -0.43 -8.81 -7.14
CA LEU A 111 0.80 -8.50 -7.88
C LEU A 111 0.77 -7.09 -8.48
N VAL A 112 -0.38 -6.65 -9.02
CA VAL A 112 -0.55 -5.28 -9.52
C VAL A 112 -0.40 -4.25 -8.40
N LEU A 113 -0.97 -4.52 -7.21
CA LEU A 113 -0.79 -3.65 -6.04
C LEU A 113 0.68 -3.61 -5.59
N LEU A 114 1.35 -4.76 -5.56
CA LEU A 114 2.79 -4.84 -5.25
C LEU A 114 3.64 -4.09 -6.29
N MET A 115 3.32 -4.17 -7.57
CA MET A 115 4.05 -3.45 -8.62
C MET A 115 4.02 -1.93 -8.41
N GLN A 116 2.91 -1.38 -7.91
CA GLN A 116 2.83 0.04 -7.55
C GLN A 116 3.79 0.41 -6.41
N TYR A 117 4.05 -0.53 -5.49
CA TYR A 117 5.00 -0.31 -4.40
C TYR A 117 6.46 -0.36 -4.87
N TRP A 118 6.80 -1.25 -5.80
CA TRP A 118 8.19 -1.46 -6.26
C TRP A 118 8.63 -0.51 -7.38
N SER A 119 7.69 -0.01 -8.19
CA SER A 119 7.98 0.85 -9.34
C SER A 119 7.22 2.16 -9.27
N VAL A 120 7.96 3.25 -9.07
CA VAL A 120 7.42 4.61 -9.11
C VAL A 120 6.82 4.93 -10.48
N ALA A 121 7.40 4.41 -11.57
CA ALA A 121 6.85 4.62 -12.91
C ALA A 121 5.45 3.99 -13.05
N PHE A 122 5.28 2.78 -12.53
CA PHE A 122 3.99 2.08 -12.55
C PHE A 122 2.98 2.72 -11.61
N LEU A 123 3.42 3.17 -10.42
CA LEU A 123 2.61 3.96 -9.49
C LEU A 123 2.06 5.23 -10.15
N VAL A 124 2.93 5.98 -10.83
CA VAL A 124 2.56 7.21 -11.55
C VAL A 124 1.58 6.90 -12.67
N TRP A 125 1.81 5.82 -13.43
CA TRP A 125 0.93 5.43 -14.53
C TRP A 125 -0.49 5.06 -14.09
N ILE A 126 -0.65 4.39 -12.94
CA ILE A 126 -1.98 3.96 -12.45
C ILE A 126 -2.71 5.09 -11.72
N ASN A 127 -2.02 5.83 -10.85
CA ASN A 127 -2.69 6.70 -9.86
C ASN A 127 -2.64 8.19 -10.20
N TYR A 128 -1.80 8.60 -11.15
CA TYR A 128 -1.56 10.01 -11.42
C TYR A 128 -1.81 10.36 -12.87
N ARG A 129 -2.25 11.61 -13.09
CA ARG A 129 -2.42 12.20 -14.42
C ARG A 129 -1.34 13.26 -14.60
N GLU A 130 -0.69 13.25 -15.76
CA GLU A 130 0.28 14.29 -16.10
C GLU A 130 -0.44 15.63 -16.28
N MET A 131 0.10 16.68 -15.66
CA MET A 131 -0.38 18.05 -15.74
C MET A 131 0.76 18.94 -16.18
N ASP A 132 0.45 19.92 -17.03
CA ASP A 132 1.43 20.91 -17.46
C ASP A 132 1.59 21.98 -16.37
N ALA A 133 2.83 22.20 -15.95
CA ALA A 133 3.14 23.21 -14.95
C ALA A 133 2.93 24.62 -15.49
N GLU A 134 3.13 24.84 -16.80
CA GLU A 134 2.96 26.15 -17.45
C GLU A 134 1.50 26.59 -17.50
N ALA A 135 0.60 25.63 -17.72
CA ALA A 135 -0.85 25.87 -17.75
C ALA A 135 -1.46 26.01 -16.34
N THR A 136 -0.66 25.82 -15.28
CA THR A 136 -1.13 25.89 -13.91
C THR A 136 -1.01 27.33 -13.40
N GLU A 137 -2.11 28.08 -13.51
CA GLU A 137 -2.20 29.40 -12.89
C GLU A 137 -2.36 29.25 -11.37
N LEU A 138 -1.36 29.72 -10.63
CA LEU A 138 -1.43 29.85 -9.17
C LEU A 138 -2.37 31.02 -8.83
N PRO A 139 -3.45 30.81 -8.06
CA PRO A 139 -4.27 31.90 -7.58
C PRO A 139 -3.42 32.92 -6.81
N ASP A 140 -3.61 34.22 -7.09
CA ASP A 140 -2.86 35.31 -6.43
C ASP A 140 -2.94 35.21 -4.90
N THR A 141 -4.08 34.75 -4.38
CA THR A 141 -4.31 34.51 -2.95
C THR A 141 -3.37 33.47 -2.32
N LEU A 142 -2.78 32.56 -3.09
CA LEU A 142 -1.79 31.60 -2.60
C LEU A 142 -0.36 32.13 -2.64
N VAL A 143 -0.12 33.18 -3.42
CA VAL A 143 1.21 33.79 -3.62
C VAL A 143 1.38 35.01 -2.72
N GLU A 144 0.29 35.72 -2.43
CA GLU A 144 0.27 36.84 -1.50
C GLU A 144 0.53 36.39 -0.05
N LEU A 145 1.34 37.16 0.65
CA LEU A 145 1.65 36.95 2.06
C LEU A 145 0.90 37.98 2.89
N ASP A 146 -0.17 37.56 3.55
CA ASP A 146 -0.87 38.36 4.55
C ASP A 146 -0.08 38.33 5.87
N LEU A 147 0.59 39.45 6.17
CA LEU A 147 1.41 39.60 7.37
C LEU A 147 0.56 39.56 8.65
N GLU A 148 -0.66 40.09 8.63
CA GLU A 148 -1.54 40.10 9.80
C GLU A 148 -2.01 38.68 10.13
N GLU A 149 -2.37 37.90 9.11
CA GLU A 149 -2.73 36.49 9.28
C GLU A 149 -1.54 35.65 9.77
N ASP A 150 -0.34 35.88 9.20
CA ASP A 150 0.87 35.18 9.61
C ASP A 150 1.24 35.48 11.07
N GLU A 151 1.12 36.73 11.52
CA GLU A 151 1.34 37.11 12.91
C GLU A 151 0.37 36.42 13.87
N MET A 152 -0.92 36.39 13.52
CA MET A 152 -1.94 35.68 14.30
C MET A 152 -1.63 34.17 14.38
N ARG A 153 -1.21 33.57 13.26
CA ARG A 153 -0.81 32.16 13.18
C ARG A 153 0.41 31.85 14.04
N ILE A 154 1.44 32.70 14.00
CA ILE A 154 2.63 32.56 14.84
C ILE A 154 2.27 32.69 16.32
N ALA A 155 1.41 33.66 16.69
CA ALA A 155 0.96 33.83 18.07
C ALA A 155 0.20 32.60 18.57
N ALA A 156 -0.65 32.00 17.74
CA ALA A 156 -1.34 30.75 18.06
C ALA A 156 -0.37 29.56 18.18
N TRP A 157 0.60 29.46 17.26
CA TRP A 157 1.63 28.41 17.27
C TRP A 157 2.50 28.46 18.53
N LYS A 158 2.89 29.67 18.97
CA LYS A 158 3.67 29.90 20.21
C LYS A 158 2.89 29.58 21.49
N LYS A 159 1.56 29.74 21.49
CA LYS A 159 0.71 29.41 22.64
C LYS A 159 0.56 27.89 22.85
N ASN A 160 0.93 27.07 21.87
CA ASN A 160 0.79 25.63 21.97
C ASN A 160 1.90 25.01 22.85
N PRO A 161 1.57 24.40 24.00
CA PRO A 161 2.58 23.90 24.95
C PRO A 161 3.47 22.79 24.39
N LYS A 162 3.06 22.12 23.31
CA LYS A 162 3.88 21.13 22.60
C LYS A 162 5.04 21.74 21.81
N ASN A 163 4.96 23.03 21.49
CA ASN A 163 5.92 23.76 20.67
C ASN A 163 6.91 24.59 21.50
N ASN A 164 6.78 24.56 22.83
CA ASN A 164 7.60 25.38 23.75
C ASN A 164 9.07 24.96 23.83
N ASN A 165 9.45 23.83 23.22
CA ASN A 165 10.82 23.35 23.23
C ASN A 165 11.37 23.29 21.80
N LYS A 166 12.42 24.09 21.57
CA LYS A 166 13.32 24.17 20.41
C LYS A 166 12.90 25.23 19.39
N GLY A 167 13.88 26.00 18.92
CA GLY A 167 13.76 27.03 17.86
C GLY A 167 13.38 26.46 16.48
N GLU A 168 12.34 25.62 16.44
CA GLU A 168 11.66 25.20 15.24
C GLU A 168 10.86 26.39 14.71
N MET A 169 11.02 26.67 13.42
CA MET A 169 10.26 27.73 12.75
C MET A 169 8.91 27.16 12.35
N MET A 170 7.84 27.96 12.43
CA MET A 170 6.54 27.55 11.93
C MET A 170 6.64 27.23 10.44
N ASP A 171 6.18 26.05 10.05
CA ASP A 171 6.03 25.70 8.64
C ASP A 171 4.89 26.51 8.04
N ARG A 172 5.18 27.23 6.95
CA ARG A 172 4.24 28.11 6.24
C ARG A 172 3.70 27.46 4.96
N ALA A 173 3.86 26.15 4.83
CA ALA A 173 3.28 25.40 3.73
C ALA A 173 1.75 25.49 3.75
N ILE A 174 1.15 25.70 2.59
CA ILE A 174 -0.31 25.68 2.40
C ILE A 174 -0.77 24.22 2.49
N SER A 175 -1.52 23.89 3.55
CA SER A 175 -1.89 22.50 3.86
C SER A 175 -2.96 21.91 2.94
N ASN A 176 -3.77 22.74 2.29
CA ASN A 176 -4.86 22.32 1.41
C ASN A 176 -4.83 23.11 0.09
N PRO A 177 -3.91 22.80 -0.83
CA PRO A 177 -3.93 23.40 -2.15
C PRO A 177 -5.22 23.00 -2.90
N PRO A 178 -5.77 23.88 -3.75
CA PRO A 178 -6.87 23.56 -4.65
C PRO A 178 -6.65 22.26 -5.45
N SER A 179 -7.71 21.50 -5.70
CA SER A 179 -7.63 20.17 -6.33
C SER A 179 -7.16 20.18 -7.79
N ASN A 180 -7.22 21.34 -8.44
CA ASN A 180 -6.74 21.56 -9.80
C ASN A 180 -5.23 21.83 -9.86
N LEU A 181 -4.53 21.91 -8.72
CA LEU A 181 -3.09 22.11 -8.69
C LEU A 181 -2.33 20.76 -8.64
N PRO A 182 -1.13 20.68 -9.22
CA PRO A 182 -0.34 19.46 -9.22
C PRO A 182 0.10 19.12 -7.78
N THR A 183 -0.11 17.88 -7.37
CA THR A 183 0.21 17.46 -5.99
C THR A 183 1.56 16.79 -5.85
N HIS A 184 2.09 16.23 -6.94
CA HIS A 184 3.33 15.44 -6.93
C HIS A 184 4.16 15.73 -8.18
N ALA A 185 5.47 15.65 -8.03
CA ALA A 185 6.43 15.70 -9.14
C ALA A 185 7.17 14.36 -9.25
N ARG A 186 7.24 13.81 -10.46
CA ARG A 186 8.08 12.64 -10.78
C ARG A 186 9.47 13.11 -11.18
N ILE A 187 10.46 12.82 -10.36
CA ILE A 187 11.86 13.12 -10.64
C ILE A 187 12.50 11.92 -11.32
N VAL A 188 13.09 12.18 -12.49
CA VAL A 188 13.83 11.21 -13.29
C VAL A 188 15.31 11.57 -13.22
N PRO A 189 16.06 11.02 -12.24
CA PRO A 189 17.49 11.32 -12.14
C PRO A 189 18.26 10.66 -13.29
N ALA A 190 19.34 11.30 -13.75
CA ALA A 190 20.23 10.72 -14.76
C ALA A 190 20.87 9.39 -14.33
N LYS A 191 21.04 9.20 -13.01
CA LYS A 191 21.50 7.95 -12.40
C LYS A 191 20.61 7.61 -11.22
N GLY A 192 20.08 6.40 -11.18
CA GLY A 192 19.28 5.89 -10.07
C GLY A 192 17.84 5.57 -10.45
N ARG A 193 17.00 5.41 -9.44
CA ARG A 193 15.57 5.10 -9.60
C ARG A 193 14.75 6.38 -9.66
N HIS A 194 13.62 6.34 -10.35
CA HIS A 194 12.67 7.45 -10.34
C HIS A 194 12.15 7.66 -8.92
N VAL A 195 11.92 8.91 -8.55
CA VAL A 195 11.43 9.29 -7.22
C VAL A 195 10.19 10.14 -7.41
N LEU A 196 9.14 9.83 -6.65
CA LEU A 196 7.96 10.67 -6.57
C LEU A 196 8.10 11.55 -5.33
N VAL A 197 8.01 12.86 -5.51
CA VAL A 197 8.04 13.82 -4.41
C VAL A 197 6.72 14.58 -4.36
N THR A 198 6.31 14.97 -3.16
CA THR A 198 5.16 15.85 -2.95
C THR A 198 5.54 17.28 -3.32
N ILE A 199 4.64 17.97 -4.00
CA ILE A 199 4.76 19.42 -4.26
C ILE A 199 4.15 20.14 -3.07
N GLU A 200 4.93 21.02 -2.49
CA GLU A 200 4.54 21.94 -1.43
C GLU A 200 4.29 23.31 -2.04
N TYR A 201 3.30 24.02 -1.49
CA TYR A 201 2.93 25.36 -1.90
C TYR A 201 3.25 26.30 -0.77
N TYR A 202 4.01 27.36 -1.06
CA TYR A 202 4.35 28.37 -0.08
C TYR A 202 3.99 29.78 -0.61
N PRO A 203 3.55 30.68 0.28
CA PRO A 203 3.34 32.08 -0.10
C PRO A 203 4.66 32.70 -0.53
N THR A 204 4.64 33.64 -1.48
CA THR A 204 5.79 34.29 -2.14
C THR A 204 6.72 33.40 -2.97
N LEU A 205 6.72 32.08 -2.74
CA LEU A 205 7.62 31.12 -3.39
C LEU A 205 6.90 30.26 -4.45
N GLY A 206 5.59 30.03 -4.29
CA GLY A 206 4.79 29.21 -5.19
C GLY A 206 5.06 27.71 -5.05
N MET A 207 5.11 27.01 -6.18
CA MET A 207 5.34 25.56 -6.24
C MET A 207 6.80 25.20 -5.93
N THR A 208 6.99 24.33 -4.94
CA THR A 208 8.31 23.87 -4.53
C THR A 208 8.29 22.38 -4.15
N PHE A 209 9.44 21.73 -4.23
CA PHE A 209 9.64 20.40 -3.65
C PHE A 209 11.07 20.23 -3.14
N GLU A 210 11.26 19.26 -2.24
CA GLU A 210 12.59 18.88 -1.76
C GLU A 210 13.06 17.58 -2.41
N TYR A 211 14.27 17.60 -2.97
CA TYR A 211 14.94 16.42 -3.51
C TYR A 211 16.42 16.39 -3.10
N HIS A 212 16.84 15.30 -2.44
CA HIS A 212 18.19 15.15 -1.88
C HIS A 212 18.63 16.34 -1.00
N ARG A 213 17.76 16.78 -0.07
CA ARG A 213 18.05 17.92 0.84
C ARG A 213 18.31 19.24 0.11
N ARG A 214 17.74 19.38 -1.08
CA ARG A 214 17.80 20.60 -1.90
C ARG A 214 16.38 20.95 -2.30
N ARG A 215 16.01 22.20 -2.06
CA ARG A 215 14.73 22.75 -2.47
C ARG A 215 14.83 23.25 -3.91
N TYR A 216 13.81 22.92 -4.70
CA TYR A 216 13.63 23.37 -6.07
C TYR A 216 12.35 24.19 -6.13
N VAL A 217 12.39 25.31 -6.84
CA VAL A 217 11.25 26.18 -7.07
C VAL A 217 10.94 26.20 -8.57
N TYR A 218 9.67 26.25 -8.90
CA TYR A 218 9.25 26.43 -10.29
C TYR A 218 9.38 27.91 -10.67
N ASP A 219 10.20 28.18 -11.69
CA ASP A 219 10.33 29.49 -12.30
C ASP A 219 9.38 29.57 -13.50
N ALA A 220 8.30 30.32 -13.34
CA ALA A 220 7.26 30.48 -14.37
C ALA A 220 7.76 31.25 -15.60
N ASP A 221 8.72 32.17 -15.44
CA ASP A 221 9.23 32.99 -16.53
C ASP A 221 10.05 32.17 -17.53
N ASN A 222 10.79 31.19 -17.00
CA ASN A 222 11.67 30.32 -17.78
C ASN A 222 11.11 28.91 -17.95
N SER A 223 9.88 28.65 -17.47
CA SER A 223 9.26 27.31 -17.42
C SER A 223 10.16 26.20 -16.87
N THR A 224 11.04 26.52 -15.91
CA THR A 224 12.06 25.56 -15.45
C THR A 224 12.09 25.44 -13.94
N TRP A 225 12.39 24.23 -13.46
CA TRP A 225 12.65 24.00 -12.05
C TRP A 225 14.08 24.43 -11.71
N THR A 226 14.20 25.47 -10.91
CA THR A 226 15.49 26.01 -10.50
C THR A 226 15.81 25.59 -9.07
N LYS A 227 17.06 25.18 -8.86
CA LYS A 227 17.57 24.89 -7.51
C LYS A 227 17.70 26.21 -6.76
N ILE A 228 17.11 26.30 -5.56
CA ILE A 228 17.33 27.45 -4.68
C ILE A 228 18.81 27.48 -4.29
N ARG A 229 19.48 28.57 -4.62
CA ARG A 229 20.86 28.87 -4.24
C ARG A 229 20.89 30.24 -3.58
N CYS A 230 21.66 30.36 -2.51
CA CYS A 230 22.00 31.68 -1.99
C CYS A 230 22.88 32.39 -3.02
N ARG A 231 22.56 33.64 -3.34
CA ARG A 231 23.42 34.48 -4.15
C ARG A 231 24.67 34.79 -3.34
N THR A 232 25.84 34.52 -3.89
CA THR A 232 27.13 34.82 -3.24
C THR A 232 27.95 35.85 -4.02
N ALA A 233 27.55 36.16 -5.25
CA ALA A 233 28.17 37.15 -6.11
C ALA A 233 27.59 38.56 -5.85
N PHE A 234 27.83 39.08 -4.65
CA PHE A 234 27.57 40.47 -4.29
C PHE A 234 28.85 41.30 -4.46
N SER A 235 28.74 42.58 -4.85
CA SER A 235 29.89 43.49 -4.88
C SER A 235 30.32 43.88 -3.47
N CYS A 236 31.59 44.23 -3.28
CA CYS A 236 32.10 44.70 -1.99
C CYS A 236 31.36 45.96 -1.53
N ASP A 237 31.10 46.91 -2.42
CA ASP A 237 30.36 48.15 -2.13
C ASP A 237 28.94 47.88 -1.59
N PHE A 238 28.26 46.87 -2.16
CA PHE A 238 26.95 46.45 -1.66
C PHE A 238 27.06 45.86 -0.26
N LEU A 239 28.06 45.01 -0.02
CA LEU A 239 28.26 44.38 1.29
C LEU A 239 28.67 45.39 2.38
N GLU A 240 29.41 46.44 2.01
CA GLU A 240 29.80 47.52 2.93
C GLU A 240 28.59 48.33 3.41
N THR A 241 27.63 48.57 2.52
CA THR A 241 26.42 49.35 2.80
C THR A 241 25.25 48.52 3.34
N TRP A 242 25.38 47.18 3.36
CA TRP A 242 24.30 46.28 3.76
C TRP A 242 24.06 46.29 5.28
N ALA A 243 22.92 46.83 5.69
CA ALA A 243 22.53 46.93 7.11
C ALA A 243 21.58 45.80 7.59
N GLY A 244 21.13 44.92 6.68
CA GLY A 244 20.16 43.87 6.99
C GLY A 244 18.91 43.94 6.11
N PHE A 245 17.83 43.26 6.52
CA PHE A 245 16.55 43.36 5.83
C PHE A 245 15.78 44.58 6.34
N ASP A 246 15.33 45.44 5.41
CA ASP A 246 14.62 46.69 5.74
C ASP A 246 13.13 46.47 6.08
N SER A 247 12.58 45.32 5.70
CA SER A 247 11.15 44.99 5.85
C SER A 247 10.96 43.57 6.37
N ASP A 248 9.98 43.40 7.26
CA ASP A 248 9.55 42.09 7.74
C ASP A 248 9.08 41.18 6.61
N MET A 249 8.50 41.74 5.54
CA MET A 249 8.12 40.97 4.36
C MET A 249 9.34 40.33 3.67
N HIS A 250 10.46 41.06 3.56
CA HIS A 250 11.70 40.53 2.99
C HIS A 250 12.32 39.45 3.88
N LEU A 251 12.20 39.63 5.20
CA LEU A 251 12.66 38.65 6.17
C LEU A 251 11.83 37.35 6.10
N VAL A 252 10.50 37.45 6.07
CA VAL A 252 9.59 36.30 6.00
C VAL A 252 9.70 35.57 4.66
N SER A 253 9.74 36.29 3.53
CA SER A 253 9.96 35.67 2.22
C SER A 253 11.33 34.99 2.12
N GLY A 254 12.38 35.60 2.70
CA GLY A 254 13.70 34.97 2.83
C GLY A 254 13.66 33.70 3.67
N GLN A 255 12.94 33.73 4.80
CA GLN A 255 12.71 32.57 5.66
C GLN A 255 11.97 31.43 4.93
N ILE A 256 10.93 31.74 4.16
CA ILE A 256 10.19 30.75 3.37
C ILE A 256 11.10 30.14 2.29
N ARG A 257 11.88 30.98 1.60
CA ARG A 257 12.74 30.57 0.50
C ARG A 257 13.89 29.67 0.96
N TYR A 258 14.60 30.05 2.03
CA TYR A 258 15.81 29.35 2.47
C TYR A 258 15.56 28.35 3.61
N GLY A 259 14.46 28.48 4.33
CA GLY A 259 14.16 27.67 5.50
C GLY A 259 15.06 28.00 6.71
N PRO A 260 14.90 27.27 7.82
CA PRO A 260 15.72 27.45 9.01
C PRO A 260 17.17 26.99 8.77
N ASN A 261 18.12 27.69 9.40
CA ASN A 261 19.52 27.26 9.41
C ASN A 261 19.73 26.08 10.39
N ALA A 262 19.27 24.91 9.98
CA ALA A 262 19.34 23.69 10.78
C ALA A 262 19.92 22.53 9.95
N PHE A 263 20.87 21.81 10.54
CA PHE A 263 21.39 20.58 9.96
C PHE A 263 20.66 19.37 10.54
N SER A 264 19.60 18.92 9.86
CA SER A 264 18.89 17.70 10.20
C SER A 264 19.31 16.54 9.29
N VAL A 265 19.68 15.40 9.89
CA VAL A 265 19.98 14.17 9.15
C VAL A 265 18.77 13.25 9.26
N LYS A 266 18.17 12.88 8.12
CA LYS A 266 17.06 11.93 8.09
C LYS A 266 17.58 10.54 8.45
N GLN A 267 17.18 10.03 9.60
CA GLN A 267 17.42 8.65 9.98
C GLN A 267 16.40 7.75 9.28
N PRO A 268 16.82 6.59 8.75
CA PRO A 268 15.89 5.64 8.14
C PRO A 268 14.94 5.11 9.21
N THR A 269 13.69 4.90 8.82
CA THR A 269 12.69 4.32 9.71
C THR A 269 12.90 2.81 9.86
N PHE A 270 12.42 2.23 10.96
CA PHE A 270 12.46 0.78 11.15
C PHE A 270 11.82 0.01 9.98
N THR A 271 10.71 0.52 9.45
CA THR A 271 9.99 -0.12 8.33
C THR A 271 10.82 -0.12 7.06
N GLU A 272 11.57 0.93 6.75
CA GLU A 272 12.50 0.98 5.62
C GLU A 272 13.63 -0.05 5.78
N LEU A 273 14.24 -0.12 6.97
CA LEU A 273 15.31 -1.08 7.27
C LEU A 273 14.81 -2.52 7.22
N TYR A 274 13.65 -2.80 7.83
CA TYR A 274 13.05 -4.13 7.86
C TYR A 274 12.68 -4.62 6.46
N LYS A 275 12.10 -3.75 5.61
CA LYS A 275 11.83 -4.08 4.21
C LYS A 275 13.10 -4.40 3.43
N ALA A 276 14.20 -3.69 3.67
CA ALA A 276 15.48 -4.01 3.05
C ALA A 276 15.98 -5.41 3.47
N GLN A 277 15.77 -5.80 4.73
CA GLN A 277 16.13 -7.13 5.22
C GLN A 277 15.25 -8.25 4.64
N LEU A 278 13.94 -8.00 4.46
CA LEU A 278 13.02 -8.95 3.83
C LEU A 278 13.37 -9.25 2.36
N LEU A 279 14.10 -8.35 1.70
CA LEU A 279 14.61 -8.56 0.34
C LEU A 279 15.89 -9.38 0.29
N SER A 280 16.45 -9.75 1.45
CA SER A 280 17.62 -10.62 1.46
C SER A 280 17.23 -12.00 0.92
N PRO A 281 18.09 -12.63 0.09
CA PRO A 281 17.76 -13.90 -0.55
C PRO A 281 17.43 -14.97 0.49
N PHE A 282 18.17 -15.00 1.60
CA PHE A 282 17.95 -15.94 2.69
C PHE A 282 16.54 -15.82 3.29
N THR A 283 16.06 -14.59 3.54
CA THR A 283 14.72 -14.37 4.11
C THR A 283 13.60 -14.75 3.15
N VAL A 284 13.79 -14.60 1.83
CA VAL A 284 12.78 -14.99 0.84
C VAL A 284 12.68 -16.51 0.69
N PHE A 285 13.78 -17.25 0.95
CA PHE A 285 13.80 -18.72 0.86
C PHE A 285 13.27 -19.44 2.11
N GLN A 286 13.33 -18.80 3.28
CA GLN A 286 12.79 -19.35 4.54
C GLN A 286 11.27 -19.25 4.59
#